data_AF-A0A7K0U3N9-F1
#
_entry.id   AF-A0A7K0U3N9-F1
#
_cell.length_a   1.000
_cell.length_b   1.000
_cell.length_c   1.000
_cell.angle_alpha   90.00
_cell.angle_beta   90.00
_cell.angle_gamma   90.00
#
_symmetry.space_group_name_H-M   'P 1'
#
loop_
_entity.id
_entity.type
_entity.pdbx_description
1 polymer ?
#
loop_
_entity_poly.entity_id
_entity_poly.type
_entity_poly.pdbx_seq_one_letter_code
_entity_poly.pdbx_strand_id
1 'polypeptide(L)' 'MNQHEGITFFEQPVLDAPPLLVMLQGWIDASGVASSAAQSIENSTDIRTIATFDSDLFIDYRARRPVMQLRDG' A
#
# COMPACT_ATOMS: atom_id res chain seq x y z
N MET A 1 -17.32 -9.18 -10.14
CA MET A 1 -16.15 -8.71 -9.37
C MET A 1 -14.93 -9.15 -10.15
N ASN A 2 -14.20 -8.22 -10.77
CA ASN A 2 -13.05 -8.55 -11.63
C ASN A 2 -11.93 -9.08 -10.73
N GLN A 3 -11.73 -10.39 -10.76
CA GLN A 3 -10.68 -11.05 -9.98
C GLN A 3 -9.42 -11.06 -10.83
N HIS A 4 -8.49 -10.16 -10.52
CA HIS A 4 -7.12 -10.25 -10.99
C HIS A 4 -6.34 -11.05 -9.95
N GLU A 5 -5.49 -11.99 -10.38
CA GLU A 5 -4.76 -12.88 -9.47
C GLU A 5 -4.01 -12.07 -8.39
N GLY A 6 -4.28 -12.37 -7.12
CA GLY A 6 -3.67 -11.68 -5.99
C GLY A 6 -4.19 -10.27 -5.67
N ILE A 7 -5.29 -9.82 -6.28
CA ILE A 7 -5.87 -8.49 -6.00
C ILE A 7 -7.33 -8.63 -5.59
N THR A 8 -7.67 -8.08 -4.42
CA THR A 8 -9.06 -8.00 -3.93
C THR A 8 -9.55 -6.56 -4.03
N PHE A 9 -10.62 -6.32 -4.81
CA PHE A 9 -11.27 -5.02 -4.93
C PHE A 9 -12.46 -4.91 -3.98
N PHE A 10 -12.57 -3.79 -3.25
CA PHE A 10 -13.69 -3.46 -2.35
C PHE A 10 -14.65 -2.44 -2.97
N GLU A 11 -14.12 -1.52 -3.76
CA GLU A 11 -14.88 -0.48 -4.47
C GLU A 11 -14.26 -0.29 -5.86
N GLN A 12 -15.07 -0.01 -6.86
CA GLN A 12 -14.60 0.36 -8.19
C GLN A 12 -15.23 1.71 -8.57
N PRO A 13 -14.63 2.84 -8.16
CA PRO A 13 -15.16 4.15 -8.47
C PRO A 13 -15.09 4.41 -9.98
N VAL A 14 -16.07 5.15 -10.49
CA VAL A 14 -16.02 5.68 -11.85
C VAL A 14 -15.09 6.88 -11.83
N LEU A 15 -13.94 6.76 -12.49
CA LEU A 15 -12.94 7.81 -12.58
C LEU A 15 -12.73 8.17 -14.06
N ASP A 16 -12.60 9.45 -14.34
CA ASP A 16 -12.26 9.95 -15.68
C ASP A 16 -10.81 10.45 -15.67
N ALA A 17 -9.92 9.68 -16.28
CA ALA A 17 -8.47 9.95 -16.39
C ALA A 17 -7.81 10.52 -15.11
N PRO A 18 -7.99 9.89 -13.92
CA PRO A 18 -7.40 10.39 -12.68
C PRO A 18 -5.88 10.23 -12.70
N PRO A 19 -5.11 11.18 -12.15
CA PRO A 19 -3.69 10.92 -11.88
C PRO A 19 -3.57 9.82 -10.83
N LEU A 20 -2.66 8.87 -11.06
CA LEU A 20 -2.29 7.85 -10.08
C LEU A 20 -0.97 8.22 -9.41
N LEU A 21 -1.02 8.46 -8.10
CA LEU A 21 0.19 8.59 -7.28
C LEU A 21 0.59 7.21 -6.76
N VAL A 22 1.84 6.81 -6.97
CA VAL A 22 2.38 5.53 -6.50
C VAL A 22 3.58 5.79 -5.60
N MET A 23 3.52 5.26 -4.38
CA MET A 23 4.64 5.22 -3.45
C MET A 23 4.92 3.75 -3.10
N LEU A 24 6.14 3.29 -3.40
CA LEU A 24 6.59 1.94 -3.08
C LEU A 24 7.78 2.02 -2.13
N GLN A 25 7.75 1.24 -1.06
CA GLN A 25 8.84 1.16 -0.11
C GLN A 25 9.90 0.13 -0.54
N GLY A 26 11.17 0.43 -0.23
CA GLY A 26 12.31 -0.50 -0.33
C GLY A 26 13.10 -0.46 -1.64
N TRP A 27 12.93 0.58 -2.45
CA TRP A 27 13.96 1.13 -3.35
C TRP A 27 14.36 2.51 -2.83
N ILE A 28 15.43 3.14 -3.35
CA ILE A 28 16.02 4.37 -2.82
C ILE A 28 14.94 5.44 -2.52
N ASP A 29 14.72 5.71 -1.23
CA ASP A 29 13.93 6.84 -0.73
C ASP A 29 14.86 7.76 0.07
N ALA A 30 15.32 8.84 -0.58
CA ALA A 30 16.29 9.75 -0.01
C ALA A 30 15.74 10.36 1.29
N SER A 31 16.31 9.97 2.43
CA SER A 31 15.89 10.40 3.77
C SER A 31 14.40 10.19 4.07
N GLY A 32 13.72 9.26 3.40
CA GLY A 32 12.30 8.99 3.63
C GLY A 32 11.34 10.06 3.09
N VAL A 33 11.78 10.91 2.14
CA VAL A 33 10.98 12.02 1.62
C VAL A 33 9.71 11.52 0.92
N ALA A 34 9.80 10.45 0.12
CA ALA A 34 8.63 9.91 -0.57
C ALA A 34 7.63 9.31 0.43
N SER A 35 8.12 8.55 1.41
CA SER A 35 7.27 8.03 2.49
C SER A 35 6.62 9.15 3.30
N SER A 36 7.34 10.22 3.61
CA SER A 36 6.81 11.36 4.37
C SER A 36 5.75 12.14 3.57
N ALA A 37 5.95 12.29 2.26
CA ALA A 37 4.97 12.93 1.40
C ALA A 37 3.66 12.12 1.31
N ALA A 38 3.75 10.80 1.14
CA ALA A 38 2.58 9.92 1.15
C ALA A 38 1.83 10.02 2.49
N GLN A 39 2.55 9.96 3.62
CA GLN A 39 1.95 10.12 4.95
C GLN A 39 1.26 11.48 5.14
N SER A 40 1.83 12.55 4.60
CA SER A 40 1.22 13.89 4.66
C SER A 40 -0.11 13.94 3.89
N ILE A 41 -0.20 13.28 2.73
CA ILE A 41 -1.44 13.15 1.95
C ILE A 41 -2.47 12.32 2.72
N GLU A 42 -2.07 11.18 3.28
CA GLU A 42 -2.92 10.33 4.12
C GLU A 42 -3.50 11.10 5.31
N ASN A 43 -2.70 11.93 5.96
CA ASN A 43 -3.14 12.68 7.14
C ASN A 43 -4.02 13.90 6.81
N SER A 44 -3.97 14.40 5.57
CA SER A 44 -4.68 15.63 5.16
C SER A 44 -5.94 15.35 4.33
N THR A 45 -6.22 14.10 3.99
CA THR A 45 -7.34 13.72 3.12
C THR A 45 -8.11 12.53 3.69
N ASP A 46 -9.39 12.41 3.33
CA ASP A 46 -10.19 11.23 3.64
C ASP A 46 -9.94 10.15 2.58
N ILE A 47 -9.03 9.21 2.89
CA ILE A 47 -8.67 8.12 1.98
C ILE A 47 -9.53 6.89 2.25
N ARG A 48 -10.04 6.30 1.18
CA ARG A 48 -10.71 5.00 1.22
C ARG A 48 -9.90 3.94 0.48
N THR A 49 -9.78 2.77 1.10
CA THR A 49 -9.14 1.62 0.45
C THR A 49 -10.08 1.04 -0.61
N ILE A 50 -9.67 1.07 -1.88
CA ILE A 50 -10.46 0.50 -2.99
C ILE A 50 -10.03 -0.92 -3.38
N ALA A 51 -8.79 -1.31 -3.06
CA ALA A 51 -8.26 -2.64 -3.30
C ALA A 51 -7.07 -2.96 -2.39
N THR A 52 -6.80 -4.24 -2.20
CA THR A 52 -5.57 -4.76 -1.55
C THR A 52 -4.87 -5.78 -2.44
N PHE A 53 -3.55 -5.85 -2.31
CA PHE A 53 -2.70 -6.86 -2.94
C PHE A 53 -2.38 -7.97 -1.93
N ASP A 54 -2.34 -9.21 -2.38
CA ASP A 54 -1.94 -10.37 -1.58
C ASP A 54 -0.43 -10.38 -1.34
N SER A 55 -0.01 -10.07 -0.12
CA SER A 55 1.39 -10.01 0.24
C SER A 55 2.10 -11.36 0.10
N ASP A 56 1.39 -12.49 0.22
CA ASP A 56 2.00 -13.82 0.08
C ASP A 56 2.43 -14.11 -1.36
N LEU A 57 1.82 -13.43 -2.34
CA LEU A 57 2.20 -13.52 -3.74
C LEU A 57 3.28 -12.50 -4.14
N PHE A 58 3.33 -11.34 -3.47
CA PHE A 58 4.15 -10.21 -3.93
C PHE A 58 5.34 -9.85 -3.04
N ILE A 59 5.46 -10.39 -1.83
CA ILE A 59 6.52 -10.04 -0.87
C ILE A 59 7.42 -11.23 -0.54
N ASP A 60 8.74 -11.06 -0.74
CA ASP A 60 9.72 -11.96 -0.12
C ASP A 60 9.87 -11.61 1.37
N TYR A 61 9.20 -12.38 2.23
CA TYR A 61 9.25 -12.21 3.68
C TYR A 61 10.63 -12.47 4.31
N ARG A 62 11.55 -13.15 3.62
CA ARG A 62 12.93 -13.31 4.12
C ARG A 62 13.73 -12.03 3.93
N ALA A 63 13.52 -11.34 2.81
CA ALA A 63 14.11 -10.03 2.53
C ALA A 63 13.44 -8.91 3.35
N ARG A 64 12.14 -9.02 3.60
CA ARG A 64 11.33 -8.04 4.35
C ARG A 64 10.55 -8.72 5.47
N ARG A 65 11.24 -9.02 6.57
CA ARG A 65 10.62 -9.67 7.73
C ARG A 65 9.64 -8.72 8.42
N PRO A 66 8.34 -9.07 8.52
CA PRO A 66 7.37 -8.28 9.27
C PRO A 66 7.75 -8.24 10.76
N VAL A 67 7.51 -7.11 11.41
CA VAL A 67 7.74 -6.96 12.85
C VAL A 67 6.63 -7.68 13.61
N MET A 68 6.99 -8.70 14.39
CA MET A 68 6.10 -9.35 15.33
C MET A 68 6.17 -8.62 16.68
N GLN A 69 5.03 -8.14 17.18
CA GLN A 69 4.94 -7.57 18.51
C GLN A 69 4.33 -8.60 19.48
N LEU A 70 5.10 -9.04 20.48
CA LEU A 70 4.60 -9.87 21.58
C LEU A 70 4.14 -8.97 22.73
N ARG A 71 2.93 -9.22 23.25
CA ARG A 71 2.37 -8.54 24.43
C ARG A 71 1.84 -9.61 25.37
N ASP A 72 2.18 -9.50 26.66
CA ASP A 72 1.70 -10.37 27.75
C ASP A 72 1.83 -11.88 27.44
N GLY A 73 3.08 -12.37 27.40
CA GLY A 73 3.45 -13.72 26.94
C GLY A 73 2.76 -14.91 27.59
#